data_AF-A0A1F3SDV2-F1
#
_entry.id   AF-A0A1F3SDV2-F1
#
_cell.length_a   1.000
_cell.length_b   1.000
_cell.length_c   1.000
_cell.angle_alpha   90.00
_cell.angle_beta   90.00
_cell.angle_gamma   90.00
#
_symmetry.space_group_name_H-M   'P 1'
#
loop_
_entity.id
_entity.type
_entity.pdbx_description
1 polymer ?
#
loop_
_entity_poly.entity_id
_entity_poly.type
_entity_poly.pdbx_seq_one_letter_code
_entity_poly.pdbx_strand_id
1 'polypeptide(L)' 'MMIRILYFGQIAEAVGKSEELVDAKVFDAGVRAYFETKYPVLVSLSYRIAIDREIREELLAGEQPNEISLLPPFAGG' A
#
# COMPACT_ATOMS: atom_id res chain seq x y z
N MET A 1 -9.03 -10.56 8.46
CA MET A 1 -9.47 -10.64 7.05
C MET A 1 -8.28 -10.27 6.21
N MET A 2 -7.98 -11.01 5.15
CA MET A 2 -6.79 -10.76 4.34
C MET A 2 -7.11 -9.76 3.23
N ILE A 3 -6.26 -8.75 3.10
CA ILE A 3 -6.29 -7.73 2.05
C ILE A 3 -5.14 -8.02 1.09
N ARG A 4 -5.41 -7.93 -0.22
CA ARG A 4 -4.39 -8.06 -1.23
C ARG A 4 -3.64 -6.74 -1.40
N ILE A 5 -2.34 -6.77 -1.21
CA ILE A 5 -1.47 -5.61 -1.39
C ILE A 5 -0.76 -5.76 -2.72
N LEU A 6 -0.78 -4.71 -3.53
CA LEU A 6 -0.11 -4.64 -4.82
C LEU A 6 0.98 -3.59 -4.81
N TYR A 7 2.16 -3.95 -5.30
CA TYR A 7 3.29 -3.05 -5.47
C TYR A 7 3.57 -2.89 -6.97
N PHE A 8 3.83 -1.66 -7.39
CA PHE A 8 4.05 -1.33 -8.81
C PHE A 8 5.41 -0.68 -9.05
N GLY A 9 6.02 -0.97 -10.21
CA GLY A 9 7.27 -0.36 -10.67
C GLY A 9 8.39 -0.40 -9.63
N GLN A 10 9.05 0.74 -9.42
CA GLN A 10 10.15 0.90 -8.46
C GLN A 10 9.81 0.47 -7.03
N ILE A 11 8.53 0.47 -6.65
CA ILE A 11 8.09 0.01 -5.32
C ILE A 11 8.16 -1.51 -5.24
N ALA A 12 7.69 -2.21 -6.28
CA ALA A 12 7.79 -3.67 -6.36
C ALA A 12 9.24 -4.13 -6.38
N GLU A 13 10.11 -3.39 -7.09
CA GLU A 13 11.55 -3.63 -7.13
C GLU A 13 12.19 -3.42 -5.75
N ALA A 14 11.85 -2.32 -5.06
CA ALA A 14 12.38 -2.00 -3.73
C ALA A 14 11.92 -2.99 -2.65
N VAL A 15 10.68 -3.46 -2.72
CA VAL A 15 10.12 -4.44 -1.78
C VAL A 15 10.50 -5.89 -2.16
N GLY A 16 10.92 -6.12 -3.41
CA GLY A 16 11.30 -7.42 -3.94
C GLY A 16 10.13 -8.35 -4.25
N LYS A 17 8.91 -7.81 -4.37
CA LYS A 17 7.69 -8.57 -4.70
C LYS A 17 6.62 -7.66 -5.31
N SER A 18 5.75 -8.24 -6.13
CA SER A 18 4.65 -7.51 -6.77
C SER A 18 3.34 -7.55 -5.95
N GLU A 19 3.19 -8.52 -5.05
CA GLU A 19 2.02 -8.63 -4.19
C GLU A 19 2.30 -9.33 -2.86
N GLU A 20 1.43 -9.11 -1.88
CA GLU A 20 1.34 -9.90 -0.66
C GLU A 20 -0.07 -9.88 -0.05
N LEU A 21 -0.35 -10.80 0.88
CA LEU A 21 -1.57 -10.79 1.67
C LEU A 21 -1.27 -10.26 3.08
N VAL A 22 -2.05 -9.27 3.52
CA VAL A 22 -1.89 -8.62 4.83
C VAL A 22 -3.21 -8.68 5.59
N ASP A 23 -3.18 -8.99 6.89
CA ASP A 23 -4.41 -8.95 7.69
C ASP A 23 -4.83 -7.51 7.96
N ALA A 24 -6.10 -7.18 7.73
CA ALA A 24 -6.65 -5.84 7.87
C ALA A 24 -6.43 -5.20 9.26
N LYS A 25 -6.27 -6.00 10.31
CA LYS A 25 -6.09 -5.51 11.68
C LYS A 25 -4.78 -4.78 11.93
N VAL A 26 -3.82 -4.87 11.01
CA VAL A 26 -2.48 -4.26 11.19
C VAL A 26 -2.43 -2.79 10.81
N PHE A 27 -3.49 -2.26 10.20
CA PHE A 27 -3.55 -0.88 9.70
C PHE A 27 -4.05 0.14 10.74
N ASP A 28 -4.00 -0.19 12.04
CA ASP A 28 -4.46 0.67 13.14
C ASP A 28 -3.74 2.04 13.15
N ALA A 29 -2.43 2.04 12.88
CA ALA A 29 -1.61 3.25 12.76
C ALA A 29 -1.74 3.96 11.39
N GLY A 30 -2.59 3.46 10.50
CA GLY A 30 -2.73 3.91 9.12
C GLY A 30 -1.94 3.07 8.11
N VAL A 31 -2.42 3.09 6.86
CA VAL A 31 -1.89 2.24 5.77
C VAL A 31 -0.43 2.58 5.46
N ARG A 32 -0.13 3.87 5.28
CA ARG A 32 1.24 4.35 4.99
C ARG A 32 2.22 3.98 6.09
N ALA A 33 1.90 4.31 7.33
CA ALA A 33 2.79 4.08 8.48
C ALA A 33 3.13 2.60 8.65
N TYR A 34 2.16 1.70 8.44
CA TYR A 34 2.40 0.26 8.44
C TYR A 34 3.43 -0.14 7.38
N PHE A 35 3.27 0.31 6.14
CA PHE A 35 4.19 -0.06 5.05
C PHE A 35 5.58 0.54 5.22
N GLU A 36 5.69 1.79 5.67
CA GLU A 36 6.98 2.43 5.95
C GLU A 36 7.71 1.77 7.13
N THR A 37 6.97 1.29 8.14
CA THR A 37 7.55 0.51 9.24
C THR A 37 8.01 -0.87 8.77
N LYS A 38 7.22 -1.54 7.92
CA LYS A 38 7.54 -2.88 7.41
C LYS A 38 8.67 -2.86 6.38
N TYR A 39 8.71 -1.82 5.55
CA TYR A 39 9.68 -1.63 4.47
C TYR A 39 10.26 -0.21 4.56
N PRO A 40 11.31 0.00 5.38
CA PRO A 40 11.92 1.31 5.59
C PRO A 40 12.39 2.01 4.30
N VAL A 41 12.69 1.24 3.25
CA VAL A 41 13.03 1.77 1.91
C VAL A 41 11.92 2.66 1.34
N LEU A 42 10.65 2.41 1.69
CA LEU A 42 9.50 3.18 1.21
C LEU A 42 9.50 4.62 1.73
N VAL A 43 10.10 4.89 2.90
CA VAL A 43 10.20 6.25 3.46
C VAL A 43 10.97 7.19 2.51
N SER A 44 11.94 6.64 1.76
CA SER A 44 12.74 7.41 0.80
C SER A 44 12.12 7.45 -0.60
N LEU A 45 11.00 6.77 -0.84
CA LEU A 45 10.33 6.73 -2.13
C LEU A 45 9.08 7.62 -2.11
N SER A 46 8.86 8.36 -3.18
CA SER A 46 7.58 9.05 -3.39
C SER A 46 6.57 8.07 -3.98
N TYR A 47 5.41 7.89 -3.34
CA TYR A 47 4.36 7.01 -3.84
C TYR A 47 2.98 7.42 -3.34
N ARG A 48 1.94 7.02 -4.08
CA ARG A 48 0.54 7.17 -3.69
C ARG A 48 -0.02 5.81 -3.27
N ILE A 49 -1.02 5.84 -2.40
CA ILE A 49 -1.78 4.65 -2.01
C ILE A 49 -3.14 4.72 -2.71
N ALA A 50 -3.60 3.59 -3.23
CA ALA A 50 -4.97 3.41 -3.68
C ALA A 50 -5.65 2.30 -2.88
N ILE A 51 -6.86 2.55 -2.41
CA ILE A 51 -7.68 1.58 -1.67
C ILE A 51 -8.89 1.28 -2.54
N ASP A 52 -9.07 0.01 -2.90
CA ASP A 52 -10.07 -0.43 -3.89
C ASP A 52 -10.08 0.43 -5.17
N ARG A 53 -8.87 0.71 -5.70
CA ARG A 53 -8.62 1.48 -6.93
C ARG A 53 -8.94 2.98 -6.84
N GLU A 54 -9.31 3.49 -5.66
CA GLU A 54 -9.48 4.91 -5.40
C GLU A 54 -8.24 5.47 -4.70
N ILE A 55 -7.72 6.61 -5.17
CA ILE A 55 -6.51 7.20 -4.58
C ILE A 55 -6.83 7.88 -3.26
N ARG A 56 -6.53 7.18 -2.17
CA ARG A 56 -6.66 7.63 -0.79
C ARG A 56 -5.73 6.83 0.11
N GLU A 57 -5.34 7.43 1.22
CA GLU A 57 -4.32 6.87 2.13
C GLU A 57 -4.93 6.37 3.46
N GLU A 58 -6.22 6.60 3.66
CA GLU A 58 -6.94 6.35 4.90
C GLU A 58 -8.08 5.33 4.67
N LEU A 59 -8.17 4.37 5.59
CA LEU A 59 -9.30 3.46 5.69
C LEU A 59 -10.42 4.13 6.49
N LEU A 60 -11.65 4.01 6.00
CA LEU A 60 -12.82 4.48 6.75
C LEU A 60 -13.11 3.53 7.92
N ALA A 61 -13.72 4.05 8.97
CA ALA A 61 -14.08 3.24 10.14
C ALA A 61 -15.02 2.09 9.74
N GLY A 62 -14.63 0.86 10.05
CA GLY A 62 -15.38 -0.35 9.69
C GLY A 62 -15.24 -0.78 8.23
N GLU A 63 -14.41 -0.10 7.46
CA GLU A 63 -14.12 -0.47 6.08
C GLU A 63 -13.30 -1.75 5.98
N GLN A 64 -13.60 -2.53 4.95
CA GLN A 64 -12.97 -3.81 4.67
C GLN A 64 -12.59 -3.85 3.19
N PRO A 65 -11.48 -3.21 2.80
CA PRO A 65 -11.09 -3.16 1.41
C PRO A 65 -10.63 -4.54 0.96
N ASN A 66 -10.73 -4.81 -0.34
CA ASN A 66 -10.21 -6.05 -0.92
C ASN A 66 -8.76 -5.88 -1.37
N GLU A 67 -8.42 -4.68 -1.82
CA GLU A 67 -7.14 -4.37 -2.43
C GLU A 67 -6.57 -3.02 -1.95
N ILE A 68 -5.27 -3.00 -1.69
CA ILE A 68 -4.49 -1.77 -1.50
C ILE A 68 -3.31 -1.78 -2.46
N SER A 69 -3.15 -0.74 -3.25
CA SER A 69 -2.06 -0.59 -4.21
C SER A 69 -1.11 0.53 -3.80
N LEU A 70 0.20 0.26 -3.82
CA LEU A 70 1.25 1.27 -3.71
C LEU A 70 1.76 1.60 -5.10
N LEU A 71 1.54 2.85 -5.51
CA LEU A 71 1.75 3.34 -6.86
C LEU A 71 2.91 4.33 -6.89
N PRO A 72 3.95 4.12 -7.73
CA PRO A 72 5.03 5.08 -7.89
C PRO A 72 4.50 6.41 -8.48
N PRO A 73 5.26 7.50 -8.39
CA PRO A 73 4.84 8.77 -8.95
C PRO A 73 4.78 8.61 -10.47
N PHE A 74 3.66 9.00 -11.07
CA PHE A 74 3.39 8.95 -12.52
C PHE A 74 3.63 7.56 -13.16
N ALA A 75 2.58 6.75 -13.23
CA ALA A 75 2.51 5.60 -14.14
C ALA A 75 1.82 5.94 -15.48
N GLY A 76 1.70 7.22 -15.82
CA GLY A 76 1.03 7.68 -17.05
C GLY A 76 1.73 8.91 -17.61
N GLY A 77 2.22 8.78 -18.85
CA GLY A 77 2.51 9.92 -19.72
C GLY A 77 1.25 10.52 -20.32
#